data_AF-A0A8T7C1R4-F1
#
_entry.id   AF-A0A8T7C1R4-F1
#
_cell.length_a   1.000
_cell.length_b   1.000
_cell.length_c   1.000
_cell.angle_alpha   90.00
_cell.angle_beta   90.00
_cell.angle_gamma   90.00
#
_symmetry.space_group_name_H-M   'P 1'
#
loop_
_entity.id
_entity.type
_entity.pdbx_description
1 polymer ?
#
loop_
_entity_poly.entity_id
_entity_poly.type
_entity_poly.pdbx_seq_one_letter_code
_entity_poly.pdbx_strand_id
1 'polypeptide(L)'
;MSTKNPKSIKSLLLDECSAVAALGEQARTHQTLVQHVRDALPDAYRKHIFAAELSDDILTVICDSATWATNVRFYSEKLLLNVAPDHKSVISRVVVKVRPHRRS
;
A
#
# COMPACT_ATOMS: atom_id res chain seq x y z
N MET A 1 34.06 6.96 29.43
CA MET A 1 33.66 6.63 28.05
C MET A 1 32.38 5.81 28.13
N SER A 2 31.22 6.39 27.78
CA SER A 2 29.91 5.77 28.03
C SER A 2 29.50 4.89 26.84
N THR A 3 29.57 3.58 26.99
CA THR A 3 29.14 2.59 25.98
C THR A 3 27.61 2.54 25.95
N LYS A 4 26.99 3.25 24.99
CA LYS A 4 25.55 3.15 24.73
C LYS A 4 25.25 1.75 24.18
N ASN A 5 24.68 0.88 25.00
CA ASN A 5 24.15 -0.39 24.56
C ASN A 5 23.01 -0.14 23.55
N PRO A 6 23.01 -0.80 22.38
CA PRO A 6 21.96 -0.59 21.39
C PRO A 6 20.62 -1.09 21.94
N LYS A 7 19.58 -0.24 21.88
CA LYS A 7 18.23 -0.62 22.28
C LYS A 7 17.76 -1.81 21.45
N SER A 8 17.17 -2.80 22.10
CA SER A 8 16.66 -4.02 21.45
C SER A 8 15.56 -3.67 20.45
N ILE A 9 15.55 -4.33 19.27
CA ILE A 9 14.52 -4.12 18.23
C ILE A 9 13.11 -4.35 18.80
N LYS A 10 12.94 -5.33 19.70
CA LYS A 10 11.66 -5.57 20.38
C LYS A 10 11.19 -4.35 21.19
N SER A 11 12.09 -3.68 21.90
CA SER A 11 11.75 -2.49 22.67
C SER A 11 11.39 -1.29 21.78
N LEU A 12 11.97 -1.19 20.58
CA LEU A 12 11.58 -0.14 19.63
C LEU A 12 10.22 -0.45 18.99
N LEU A 13 9.94 -1.71 18.66
CA LEU A 13 8.64 -2.10 18.11
C LEU A 13 7.48 -1.96 19.11
N LEU A 14 7.74 -2.12 20.41
CA LEU A 14 6.75 -2.02 21.48
C LEU A 14 6.58 -0.59 22.03
N ASP A 15 7.54 0.29 21.78
CA ASP A 15 7.47 1.70 22.15
C ASP A 15 6.66 2.44 21.08
N GLU A 16 5.42 2.79 21.41
CA GLU A 16 4.45 3.43 20.51
C GLU A 16 4.94 4.79 19.97
N CYS A 17 5.88 5.44 20.67
CA CYS A 17 6.50 6.70 20.22
C CYS A 17 7.75 6.48 19.37
N SER A 18 8.17 5.23 19.12
CA SER A 18 9.35 4.98 18.32
C SER A 18 9.03 5.09 16.82
N ALA A 19 10.01 5.59 16.06
CA ALA A 19 9.92 5.62 14.60
C ALA A 19 9.71 4.21 13.99
N VAL A 20 10.17 3.15 14.66
CA VAL A 20 10.02 1.77 14.17
C VAL A 20 8.58 1.27 14.36
N ALA A 21 7.93 1.62 15.48
CA ALA A 21 6.52 1.31 15.71
C ALA A 21 5.62 2.03 14.69
N ALA A 22 5.89 3.31 14.43
CA ALA A 22 5.18 4.08 13.41
C ALA A 22 5.32 3.47 12.00
N LEU A 23 6.52 3.03 11.62
CA LEU A 23 6.74 2.31 10.35
C LEU A 23 5.99 0.98 10.29
N GLY A 24 5.91 0.26 11.42
CA GLY A 24 5.14 -0.98 11.53
C GLY A 24 3.65 -0.76 11.30
N GLU A 25 3.09 0.30 11.89
CA GLU A 25 1.68 0.66 11.73
C GLU A 25 1.36 1.14 10.30
N GLN A 26 2.27 1.92 9.70
CA GLN A 26 2.17 2.31 8.31
C GLN A 26 2.19 1.08 7.37
N ALA A 27 3.07 0.12 7.64
CA ALA A 27 3.14 -1.12 6.86
C ALA A 27 1.84 -1.94 6.96
N ARG A 28 1.23 -2.02 8.15
CA ARG A 28 -0.08 -2.68 8.34
C ARG A 28 -1.18 -1.96 7.58
N THR A 29 -1.22 -0.63 7.67
CA THR A 29 -2.19 0.20 6.93
C THR A 29 -2.08 -0.02 5.43
N HIS A 30 -0.86 -0.06 4.90
CA HIS A 30 -0.61 -0.36 3.48
C HIS A 30 -1.04 -1.79 3.12
N GLN A 31 -0.80 -2.78 3.99
CA GLN A 31 -1.24 -4.16 3.74
C GLN A 31 -2.78 -4.27 3.69
N THR A 32 -3.49 -3.63 4.62
CA THR A 32 -4.95 -3.58 4.60
C THR A 32 -5.47 -2.93 3.33
N LEU A 33 -4.89 -1.79 2.92
CA LEU A 33 -5.26 -1.09 1.68
C LEU A 33 -5.02 -1.98 0.44
N VAL A 34 -3.89 -2.67 0.38
CA VAL A 34 -3.60 -3.62 -0.70
C VAL A 34 -4.64 -4.73 -0.75
N GLN A 35 -5.06 -5.25 0.39
CA GLN A 35 -6.06 -6.29 0.46
C GLN A 35 -7.43 -5.78 -0.04
N HIS A 36 -7.85 -4.60 0.37
CA HIS A 36 -9.10 -3.99 -0.13
C HIS A 36 -9.08 -3.76 -1.64
N VAL A 37 -7.95 -3.29 -2.19
CA VAL A 37 -7.78 -3.15 -3.65
C VAL A 37 -7.88 -4.50 -4.36
N ARG A 38 -7.33 -5.57 -3.79
CA ARG A 38 -7.46 -6.92 -4.34
C ARG A 38 -8.90 -7.41 -4.30
N ASP A 39 -9.61 -7.18 -3.20
CA ASP A 39 -10.98 -7.67 -3.02
C ASP A 39 -11.97 -6.95 -3.96
N ALA A 40 -11.71 -5.68 -4.27
CA ALA A 40 -12.49 -4.91 -5.26
C ALA A 40 -12.29 -5.37 -6.72
N LEU A 41 -11.20 -6.10 -7.01
CA LEU A 41 -10.85 -6.58 -8.34
C LEU A 41 -11.24 -8.05 -8.54
N PRO A 42 -11.49 -8.47 -9.81
CA PRO A 42 -11.70 -9.88 -10.11
C PRO A 42 -10.46 -10.73 -9.77
N ASP A 43 -10.66 -11.99 -9.41
CA ASP A 43 -9.63 -12.93 -8.93
C ASP A 43 -8.37 -12.98 -9.81
N ALA A 44 -8.56 -12.93 -11.13
CA ALA A 44 -7.48 -12.97 -12.12
C ALA A 44 -6.45 -11.84 -11.93
N TYR A 45 -6.87 -10.69 -11.39
CA TYR A 45 -6.04 -9.49 -11.26
C TYR A 45 -5.39 -9.37 -9.87
N ARG A 46 -5.92 -10.06 -8.85
CA ARG A 46 -5.46 -9.91 -7.45
C ARG A 46 -3.96 -10.18 -7.27
N LYS A 47 -3.46 -11.20 -7.96
CA LYS A 47 -2.04 -11.61 -7.91
C LYS A 47 -1.08 -10.63 -8.57
N HIS A 48 -1.60 -9.73 -9.41
CA HIS A 48 -0.81 -8.74 -10.15
C HIS A 48 -0.71 -7.41 -9.41
N ILE A 49 -1.51 -7.22 -8.36
CA ILE A 49 -1.39 -6.06 -7.45
C ILE A 49 -0.25 -6.31 -6.47
N PHE A 50 0.82 -5.53 -6.63
CA PHE A 50 2.02 -5.61 -5.81
C PHE A 50 1.88 -4.76 -4.54
N ALA A 51 1.44 -3.51 -4.70
CA ALA A 51 1.29 -2.56 -3.61
C ALA A 51 0.19 -1.54 -3.92
N ALA A 52 -0.32 -0.89 -2.87
CA ALA A 52 -1.31 0.17 -2.93
C ALA A 52 -0.97 1.20 -1.86
N GLU A 53 -1.19 2.46 -2.19
CA GLU A 53 -0.92 3.60 -1.32
C GLU A 53 -2.02 4.64 -1.51
N LEU A 54 -2.49 5.24 -0.42
CA LEU A 54 -3.43 6.34 -0.44
C LEU A 54 -2.73 7.56 0.17
N SER A 55 -2.52 8.59 -0.64
CA SER A 55 -1.85 9.83 -0.24
C SER A 55 -2.51 10.99 -0.98
N ASP A 56 -2.80 12.06 -0.26
CA ASP A 56 -3.43 13.29 -0.79
C ASP A 56 -4.66 13.00 -1.68
N ASP A 57 -5.55 12.12 -1.20
CA ASP A 57 -6.77 11.68 -1.91
C ASP A 57 -6.52 10.92 -3.23
N ILE A 58 -5.28 10.52 -3.50
CA ILE A 58 -4.90 9.76 -4.68
C ILE A 58 -4.58 8.31 -4.27
N LEU A 59 -5.37 7.38 -4.79
CA LEU A 59 -5.09 5.95 -4.68
C LEU A 59 -4.07 5.56 -5.76
N THR A 60 -2.85 5.24 -5.35
CA THR A 60 -1.83 4.68 -6.22
C THR A 60 -1.84 3.15 -6.13
N VAL A 61 -2.04 2.47 -7.26
CA VAL A 61 -1.98 1.01 -7.37
C VAL A 61 -0.75 0.64 -8.18
N ILE A 62 0.09 -0.25 -7.65
CA ILE A 62 1.32 -0.71 -8.28
C ILE A 62 1.12 -2.15 -8.76
N CYS A 63 1.28 -2.36 -10.06
CA CYS A 63 1.17 -3.66 -10.71
C CYS A 63 2.54 -4.23 -11.10
N ASP A 64 2.59 -5.54 -11.33
CA ASP A 64 3.80 -6.25 -11.75
C ASP A 64 4.17 -6.07 -13.23
N SER A 65 3.20 -5.77 -14.11
CA SER A 65 3.40 -5.60 -15.55
C SER A 65 2.57 -4.45 -16.14
N ALA A 66 3.02 -3.95 -17.30
CA ALA A 66 2.32 -2.91 -18.04
C ALA A 66 0.95 -3.39 -18.57
N THR A 67 0.87 -4.64 -19.02
CA THR A 67 -0.39 -5.25 -19.48
C THR A 67 -1.44 -5.23 -18.38
N TRP A 68 -1.06 -5.61 -17.16
CA TRP A 68 -1.97 -5.59 -16.01
C TRP A 68 -2.31 -4.17 -15.56
N ALA A 69 -1.35 -3.25 -15.59
CA ALA A 69 -1.61 -1.85 -15.29
C ALA A 69 -2.67 -1.25 -16.23
N THR A 70 -2.63 -1.56 -17.53
CA THR A 70 -3.67 -1.12 -18.48
C THR A 70 -5.05 -1.69 -18.13
N ASN A 71 -5.12 -2.98 -17.80
CA ASN A 71 -6.39 -3.60 -17.41
C ASN A 71 -6.95 -3.01 -16.10
N VAL A 72 -6.10 -2.79 -15.09
CA VAL A 72 -6.51 -2.20 -13.80
C VAL A 72 -7.00 -0.76 -13.96
N ARG A 73 -6.48 0.01 -14.93
CA ARG A 73 -6.99 1.36 -15.22
C ARG A 73 -8.46 1.36 -15.65
N PHE A 74 -8.95 0.33 -16.33
CA PHE A 74 -10.38 0.24 -16.67
C PHE A 74 -11.27 0.02 -15.44
N TYR A 75 -10.71 -0.47 -14.34
CA TYR A 75 -11.41 -0.63 -13.07
C TYR A 75 -11.23 0.57 -12.13
N SER A 76 -10.67 1.69 -12.59
CA SER A 76 -10.40 2.86 -11.75
C SER A 76 -11.65 3.38 -11.04
N GLU A 77 -12.78 3.50 -11.75
CA GLU A 77 -14.04 3.95 -11.16
C GLU A 77 -14.58 2.97 -10.12
N LYS A 78 -14.49 1.67 -10.40
CA LYS A 78 -14.89 0.63 -9.45
C LYS A 78 -14.00 0.64 -8.19
N LEU A 79 -12.71 0.92 -8.34
CA LEU A 79 -11.79 1.08 -7.22
C LEU A 79 -12.13 2.31 -6.38
N LEU A 80 -12.47 3.45 -7.00
CA LEU A 80 -12.93 4.64 -6.28
C LEU A 80 -14.16 4.32 -5.41
N LEU A 81 -15.16 3.65 -5.99
CA LEU A 81 -16.43 3.35 -5.30
C LEU A 81 -16.30 2.34 -4.15
N ASN A 82 -15.39 1.37 -4.26
CA ASN A 82 -15.26 0.30 -3.26
C ASN A 82 -14.19 0.58 -2.19
N VAL A 83 -13.19 1.43 -2.47
CA VAL A 83 -12.10 1.73 -1.52
C VAL A 83 -12.40 3.02 -0.74
N ALA A 84 -13.14 3.97 -1.30
CA ALA A 84 -13.52 5.21 -0.60
C ALA A 84 -14.40 5.02 0.66
N PRO A 85 -15.30 4.01 0.78
CA PRO A 85 -16.15 3.86 1.96
C PRO A 85 -15.38 3.48 3.24
N ASP A 86 -14.26 2.79 3.09
CA ASP A 86 -13.47 2.25 4.22
C ASP A 86 -12.40 3.21 4.73
N HIS A 87 -12.13 4.27 3.97
CA HIS A 87 -11.18 5.31 4.35
C HIS A 87 -11.94 6.62 4.53
N LYS A 88 -11.74 7.31 5.66
CA LYS A 88 -12.36 8.63 5.95
C LYS A 88 -11.97 9.75 4.96
N SER A 89 -11.27 9.41 3.89
CA SER A 89 -10.72 10.31 2.87
C SER A 89 -11.44 10.07 1.55
N VAL A 90 -11.86 11.16 0.90
CA VAL A 90 -12.51 11.12 -0.40
C VAL A 90 -11.44 10.79 -1.44
N ILE A 91 -11.46 9.59 -2.01
CA ILE A 91 -10.52 9.26 -3.09
C ILE A 91 -10.96 10.03 -4.35
N SER A 92 -10.14 10.99 -4.78
CA SER A 92 -10.41 11.85 -5.93
C SER A 92 -9.88 11.28 -7.25
N ARG A 93 -8.83 10.44 -7.18
CA ARG A 93 -8.15 9.90 -8.37
C ARG A 93 -7.49 8.55 -8.11
N VAL A 94 -7.49 7.69 -9.12
CA VAL A 94 -6.68 6.46 -9.15
C VAL A 94 -5.51 6.63 -10.11
N VAL A 95 -4.30 6.32 -9.63
CA VAL A 95 -3.08 6.28 -10.44
C VAL A 95 -2.56 4.85 -10.48
N VAL A 96 -2.39 4.29 -11.66
CA VAL A 96 -1.82 2.96 -11.81
C VAL A 96 -0.38 3.05 -12.30
N LYS A 97 0.54 2.45 -11.53
CA LYS A 97 1.98 2.40 -11.80
C LYS A 97 2.42 0.94 -12.02
N VAL A 98 3.53 0.76 -12.71
CA VAL A 98 4.17 -0.55 -12.89
C VAL A 98 5.44 -0.57 -12.05
N ARG A 99 5.69 -1.65 -11.32
CA ARG A 99 6.94 -1.79 -10.56
C ARG A 99 8.13 -1.78 -11.53
N PRO A 100 9.24 -1.11 -11.18
CA PRO A 100 10.46 -1.22 -11.98
C PRO A 100 10.96 -2.66 -11.97
N HIS A 101 11.35 -3.16 -13.14
CA HIS A 101 12.01 -4.45 -13.27
C HIS A 101 13.43 -4.31 -12.73
N ARG A 102 13.75 -5.04 -11.65
CA ARG A 102 15.10 -5.10 -11.11
C ARG A 102 15.97 -5.83 -12.15
N ARG A 103 16.78 -5.10 -12.92
CA ARG A 103 17.88 -5.74 -13.67
C ARG A 103 18.86 -6.27 -12.61
N SER A 104 19.07 -7.60 -12.60
CA SER A 104 20.14 -8.23 -11.82
C SER A 104 21.48 -8.02 -12.50
#